data_AF-A0A934YJY4-F1
#
_entry.id   AF-A0A934YJY4-F1
#
_cell.length_a   1.000
_cell.length_b   1.000
_cell.length_c   1.000
_cell.angle_alpha   90.00
_cell.angle_beta   90.00
_cell.angle_gamma   90.00
#
_symmetry.space_group_name_H-M   'P 1'
#
loop_
_entity.id
_entity.type
_entity.pdbx_description
1 polymer ?
#
loop_
_entity_poly.entity_id
_entity_poly.type
_entity_poly.pdbx_seq_one_letter_code
_entity_poly.pdbx_strand_id
1 'polypeptide(L)'
;MPTPHIPRPTLLGSLASRAARLVFGALVIGLAACTYDWTVGTESAPTTGSACGGASNCVCAGGACSANCPQGLCDFVCGPADRCAYDCSGRECDFVGQSGSTLTTTCAGGGCVTVCNAGARCVNSCSGGRCTFRCAAGTCTNTCTGGSCTDLAL
;
A
#
# COMPACT_ATOMS: atom_id res chain seq x y z
N MET A 1 -41.93 22.43 19.67
CA MET A 1 -41.76 23.90 19.81
C MET A 1 -40.26 24.18 19.78
N PRO A 2 -39.73 24.76 18.68
CA PRO A 2 -38.33 25.14 18.55
C PRO A 2 -38.05 26.55 19.12
N THR A 3 -36.91 26.76 19.76
CA THR A 3 -36.40 28.09 20.16
C THR A 3 -35.12 28.46 19.39
N PRO A 4 -34.89 29.76 19.12
CA PRO A 4 -34.02 30.25 18.04
C PRO A 4 -32.59 30.60 18.46
N HIS A 5 -31.70 30.66 17.45
CA HIS A 5 -30.38 31.31 17.48
C HIS A 5 -30.48 32.84 17.56
N ILE A 6 -29.43 33.50 18.09
CA ILE A 6 -28.76 34.73 17.55
C ILE A 6 -27.54 35.11 18.44
N PRO A 7 -26.48 35.75 17.88
CA PRO A 7 -25.09 35.70 18.36
C PRO A 7 -24.62 36.95 19.13
N ARG A 8 -23.40 36.91 19.67
CA ARG A 8 -22.69 38.06 20.27
C ARG A 8 -21.48 38.49 19.42
N PRO A 9 -21.38 39.77 19.01
CA PRO A 9 -20.16 40.37 18.47
C PRO A 9 -19.51 41.35 19.46
N THR A 10 -18.19 41.46 19.43
CA THR A 10 -17.36 42.70 19.35
C THR A 10 -15.89 42.31 19.61
N LEU A 11 -14.98 42.39 18.63
CA LEU A 11 -14.28 43.59 18.13
C LEU A 11 -13.61 44.39 19.26
N LEU A 12 -12.32 44.14 19.51
CA LEU A 12 -11.41 45.15 20.05
C LEU A 12 -9.96 44.83 19.60
N GLY A 13 -9.39 45.79 18.85
CA GLY A 13 -7.96 46.11 18.60
C GLY A 13 -6.89 45.01 18.70
N SER A 14 -5.90 44.93 17.82
CA SER A 14 -5.16 46.03 17.21
C SER A 14 -4.27 45.46 16.11
N LEU A 15 -4.47 45.92 14.88
CA LEU A 15 -3.45 45.88 13.85
C LEU A 15 -2.24 46.72 14.27
N ALA A 16 -1.10 46.33 13.72
CA ALA A 16 0.08 47.14 13.45
C ALA A 16 1.22 47.11 14.48
N SER A 17 2.35 46.60 13.97
CA SER A 17 3.69 47.15 14.18
C SER A 17 4.29 46.88 15.57
N ARG A 18 5.38 46.14 15.71
CA ARG A 18 6.65 46.39 15.03
C ARG A 18 7.49 45.12 15.06
N ALA A 19 7.91 44.67 13.89
CA ALA A 19 9.20 44.02 13.73
C ALA A 19 10.28 44.96 14.28
N ALA A 20 11.13 44.48 15.19
CA ALA A 20 12.55 44.80 15.27
C ALA A 20 13.15 44.28 16.58
N ARG A 21 14.35 43.68 16.45
CA ARG A 21 15.31 43.28 17.52
C ARG A 21 14.97 41.90 18.11
N LEU A 22 15.36 40.77 17.52
CA LEU A 22 16.69 40.39 17.04
C LEU A 22 17.80 40.62 18.09
N VAL A 23 18.34 39.46 18.52
CA VAL A 23 19.68 39.17 19.04
C VAL A 23 19.93 39.28 20.55
N PHE A 24 20.52 38.18 21.05
CA PHE A 24 21.30 37.97 22.27
C PHE A 24 20.55 37.41 23.49
N GLY A 25 20.78 36.12 23.74
CA GLY A 25 20.51 35.52 25.05
C GLY A 25 20.44 34.00 25.03
N ALA A 26 21.45 33.33 24.48
CA ALA A 26 21.61 31.91 24.70
C ALA A 26 21.82 31.66 26.21
N LEU A 27 20.84 31.05 26.88
CA LEU A 27 21.10 30.25 28.07
C LEU A 27 20.16 29.04 28.06
N VAL A 28 20.80 27.93 27.68
CA VAL A 28 20.34 26.55 27.71
C VAL A 28 19.94 26.18 29.16
N ILE A 29 18.89 25.39 29.34
CA ILE A 29 18.87 24.10 30.07
C ILE A 29 17.40 23.67 30.32
N GLY A 30 17.03 22.57 29.65
CA GLY A 30 16.34 21.46 30.31
C GLY A 30 14.82 21.55 30.50
N LEU A 31 14.05 21.32 29.43
CA LEU A 31 12.74 20.66 29.56
C LEU A 31 12.60 19.63 28.44
N ALA A 32 12.34 18.40 28.86
CA ALA A 32 12.28 17.19 28.04
C ALA A 32 11.34 17.37 26.84
N ALA A 33 11.94 17.45 25.65
CA ALA A 33 11.24 17.33 24.39
C ALA A 33 10.91 15.85 24.16
N CYS A 34 9.76 15.39 24.64
CA CYS A 34 9.03 14.34 23.95
C CYS A 34 8.36 14.99 22.73
N THR A 35 9.15 15.35 21.72
CA THR A 35 8.58 15.54 20.39
C THR A 35 8.15 14.16 19.92
N TYR A 36 6.87 13.87 20.09
CA TYR A 36 6.23 12.76 19.41
C TYR A 36 6.45 13.00 17.92
N ASP A 37 7.37 12.26 17.34
CA ASP A 37 7.55 12.20 15.90
C ASP A 37 6.37 11.38 15.38
N TRP A 38 5.31 12.08 14.99
CA TRP A 38 4.14 11.50 14.34
C TRP A 38 4.39 11.37 12.85
N THR A 39 5.58 10.92 12.40
CA THR A 39 5.68 10.39 11.04
C THR A 39 4.88 9.09 10.98
N VAL A 40 3.55 9.22 10.93
CA VAL A 40 2.67 8.27 10.28
C VAL A 40 3.33 7.95 8.95
N GLY A 41 3.74 6.68 8.83
CA GLY A 41 4.71 6.24 7.84
C GLY A 41 4.42 6.82 6.47
N THR A 42 5.46 7.31 5.81
CA THR A 42 5.40 7.68 4.41
C THR A 42 4.98 6.42 3.64
N GLU A 43 3.68 6.27 3.36
CA GLU A 43 3.18 5.33 2.38
C GLU A 43 3.98 5.62 1.10
N SER A 44 4.85 4.68 0.75
CA SER A 44 5.72 4.86 -0.40
C SER A 44 4.82 4.95 -1.62
N ALA A 45 4.89 6.06 -2.36
CA ALA A 45 4.13 6.22 -3.59
C ALA A 45 4.37 4.99 -4.49
N PRO A 46 3.33 4.46 -5.15
CA PRO A 46 3.46 3.27 -5.98
C PRO A 46 4.53 3.51 -7.03
N THR A 47 5.54 2.65 -7.04
CA THR A 47 6.57 2.71 -8.09
C THR A 47 5.96 2.13 -9.36
N THR A 48 5.89 2.94 -10.41
CA THR A 48 5.36 2.52 -11.72
C THR A 48 6.52 2.16 -12.63
N GLY A 49 6.50 0.96 -13.23
CA GLY A 49 7.49 0.58 -14.23
C GLY A 49 7.80 -0.92 -14.28
N SER A 50 8.61 -1.31 -15.27
CA SER A 50 8.93 -2.73 -15.57
C SER A 50 9.81 -3.43 -14.52
N ALA A 51 10.44 -2.68 -13.61
CA ALA A 51 11.33 -3.19 -12.59
C ALA A 51 11.01 -2.57 -11.22
N CYS A 52 10.13 -3.23 -10.47
CA CYS A 52 9.82 -2.86 -9.09
C CYS A 52 10.81 -3.56 -8.14
N GLY A 53 12.05 -3.08 -8.10
CA GLY A 53 13.06 -3.63 -7.20
C GLY A 53 12.85 -3.16 -5.76
N GLY A 54 12.22 -3.97 -4.91
CA GLY A 54 12.18 -3.78 -3.45
C GLY A 54 11.15 -2.78 -2.91
N ALA A 55 10.30 -2.20 -3.76
CA ALA A 55 9.21 -1.32 -3.31
C ALA A 55 8.05 -2.14 -2.72
N SER A 56 7.50 -1.67 -1.58
CA SER A 56 6.32 -2.27 -0.95
C SER A 56 5.02 -2.05 -1.74
N ASN A 57 5.01 -1.16 -2.74
CA ASN A 57 3.85 -0.93 -3.58
C ASN A 57 4.30 -0.73 -5.03
N CYS A 58 3.88 -1.64 -5.92
CA CYS A 58 4.32 -1.71 -7.30
C CYS A 58 3.13 -1.80 -8.24
N VAL A 59 3.13 -0.93 -9.25
CA VAL A 59 2.15 -0.98 -10.34
C VAL A 59 2.90 -1.23 -11.64
N CYS A 60 2.68 -2.39 -12.24
CA CYS A 60 3.14 -2.67 -13.59
C CYS A 60 2.26 -1.92 -14.60
N ALA A 61 2.91 -1.20 -15.51
CA ALA A 61 2.24 -0.58 -16.65
C ALA A 61 3.14 -0.68 -17.89
N GLY A 62 2.63 -1.27 -18.97
CA GLY A 62 3.24 -1.15 -20.30
C GLY A 62 4.10 -2.33 -20.74
N GLY A 63 3.78 -3.56 -20.32
CA GLY A 63 4.38 -4.77 -20.87
C GLY A 63 4.68 -5.85 -19.84
N ALA A 64 5.93 -6.31 -19.82
CA ALA A 64 6.38 -7.34 -18.91
C ALA A 64 7.01 -6.75 -17.64
N CYS A 65 6.62 -7.25 -16.47
CA CYS A 65 7.15 -6.82 -15.18
C CYS A 65 7.57 -8.01 -14.33
N SER A 66 8.65 -7.83 -13.58
CA SER A 66 9.07 -8.78 -12.56
C SER A 66 9.49 -8.06 -11.30
N ALA A 67 9.12 -8.60 -10.15
CA ALA A 67 9.48 -8.05 -8.84
C ALA A 67 9.66 -9.16 -7.81
N ASN A 68 10.52 -8.90 -6.82
CA ASN A 68 10.71 -9.77 -5.67
C ASN A 68 10.50 -8.96 -4.39
N CYS A 69 9.74 -9.53 -3.47
CA CYS A 69 9.47 -9.02 -2.13
C CYS A 69 9.96 -10.01 -1.07
N PRO A 70 11.26 -9.99 -0.74
CA PRO A 70 11.79 -10.82 0.34
C PRO A 70 11.37 -10.35 1.74
N GLN A 71 11.00 -9.07 1.88
CA GLN A 71 10.59 -8.47 3.15
C GLN A 71 9.13 -8.75 3.52
N GLY A 72 8.29 -9.13 2.55
CA GLY A 72 6.85 -9.32 2.74
C GLY A 72 6.07 -8.01 2.69
N LEU A 73 4.75 -8.09 2.89
CA LEU A 73 3.89 -6.90 2.96
C LEU A 73 4.01 -6.00 1.71
N CYS A 74 4.15 -6.62 0.55
CA CYS A 74 4.18 -5.90 -0.72
C CYS A 74 2.84 -5.99 -1.44
N ASP A 75 2.41 -4.86 -1.98
CA ASP A 75 1.26 -4.70 -2.84
C ASP A 75 1.72 -4.64 -4.29
N PHE A 76 1.22 -5.57 -5.11
CA PHE A 76 1.55 -5.67 -6.52
C PHE A 76 0.30 -5.57 -7.37
N VAL A 77 0.29 -4.64 -8.32
CA VAL A 77 -0.78 -4.48 -9.30
C VAL A 77 -0.22 -4.75 -10.69
N CYS A 78 -0.75 -5.77 -11.35
CA CYS A 78 -0.49 -6.05 -12.75
C CYS A 78 -1.51 -5.32 -13.63
N GLY A 79 -1.05 -4.34 -14.40
CA GLY A 79 -1.89 -3.52 -15.27
C GLY A 79 -2.63 -4.31 -16.36
N PRO A 80 -3.63 -3.71 -17.00
CA PRO A 80 -4.42 -4.37 -18.03
C PRO A 80 -3.55 -4.75 -19.23
N ALA A 81 -3.73 -5.97 -19.74
CA ALA A 81 -2.94 -6.57 -20.83
C ALA A 81 -1.43 -6.75 -20.54
N ASP A 82 -0.97 -6.50 -19.32
CA ASP A 82 0.42 -6.69 -18.92
C ASP A 82 0.73 -8.15 -18.54
N ARG A 83 2.02 -8.48 -18.47
CA ARG A 83 2.53 -9.80 -18.06
C ARG A 83 3.42 -9.65 -16.84
N CYS A 84 2.94 -10.09 -15.69
CA CYS A 84 3.64 -9.88 -14.43
C CYS A 84 4.09 -11.19 -13.80
N ALA A 85 5.30 -11.20 -13.26
CA ALA A 85 5.87 -12.30 -12.49
C ALA A 85 6.34 -11.77 -11.14
N TYR A 86 5.68 -12.14 -10.04
CA TYR A 86 6.02 -11.64 -8.71
C TYR A 86 6.38 -12.76 -7.76
N ASP A 87 7.46 -12.57 -7.01
CA ASP A 87 7.90 -13.47 -5.95
C ASP A 87 7.76 -12.79 -4.59
N CYS A 88 7.10 -13.46 -3.65
CA CYS A 88 6.98 -13.04 -2.27
C CYS A 88 7.44 -14.17 -1.33
N SER A 89 8.61 -13.99 -0.75
CA SER A 89 9.16 -14.88 0.27
C SER A 89 8.96 -14.35 1.69
N GLY A 90 8.73 -13.05 1.86
CA GLY A 90 8.59 -12.41 3.19
C GLY A 90 7.19 -12.46 3.81
N ARG A 91 6.24 -13.18 3.20
CA ARG A 91 4.82 -13.35 3.61
C ARG A 91 3.91 -12.16 3.33
N GLU A 92 2.61 -12.42 3.38
CA GLU A 92 1.56 -11.37 3.44
C GLU A 92 1.67 -10.34 2.30
N CYS A 93 1.94 -10.80 1.08
CA CYS A 93 1.89 -9.94 -0.10
C CYS A 93 0.51 -9.99 -0.76
N ASP A 94 0.09 -8.87 -1.31
CA ASP A 94 -1.14 -8.73 -2.05
C ASP A 94 -0.84 -8.60 -3.54
N PHE A 95 -1.52 -9.39 -4.36
CA PHE A 95 -1.35 -9.40 -5.81
C PHE A 95 -2.68 -9.14 -6.49
N VAL A 96 -2.72 -8.17 -7.40
CA VAL A 96 -3.93 -7.81 -8.14
C VAL A 96 -3.67 -7.90 -9.64
N GLY A 97 -4.32 -8.83 -10.31
CA GLY A 97 -4.33 -8.94 -11.78
C GLY A 97 -5.51 -8.18 -12.36
N GLN A 98 -5.27 -7.13 -13.14
CA GLN A 98 -6.32 -6.41 -13.85
C GLN A 98 -6.82 -7.20 -15.07
N SER A 99 -7.98 -6.82 -15.61
CA SER A 99 -8.58 -7.47 -16.77
C SER A 99 -7.61 -7.60 -17.95
N GLY A 100 -7.55 -8.79 -18.54
CA GLY A 100 -6.67 -9.11 -19.67
C GLY A 100 -5.19 -9.30 -19.31
N SER A 101 -4.80 -9.10 -18.04
CA SER A 101 -3.43 -9.33 -17.61
C SER A 101 -3.09 -10.83 -17.52
N THR A 102 -1.81 -11.15 -17.60
CA THR A 102 -1.26 -12.46 -17.23
C THR A 102 -0.41 -12.30 -15.97
N LEU A 103 -0.93 -12.75 -14.84
CA LEU A 103 -0.30 -12.62 -13.53
C LEU A 103 0.25 -13.99 -13.10
N THR A 104 1.55 -14.07 -12.84
CA THR A 104 2.20 -15.26 -12.25
C THR A 104 2.76 -14.87 -10.89
N THR A 105 2.34 -15.56 -9.83
CA THR A 105 2.81 -15.24 -8.46
C THR A 105 3.33 -16.46 -7.73
N THR A 106 4.40 -16.25 -6.95
CA THR A 106 4.95 -17.22 -6.02
C THR A 106 4.88 -16.62 -4.62
N CYS A 107 4.17 -17.29 -3.71
CA CYS A 107 4.06 -16.94 -2.29
C CYS A 107 4.71 -18.05 -1.44
N ALA A 108 6.04 -18.01 -1.35
CA ALA A 108 6.78 -18.95 -0.52
C ALA A 108 6.66 -18.63 0.97
N GLY A 109 6.47 -17.35 1.31
CA GLY A 109 6.28 -16.92 2.70
C GLY A 109 4.94 -17.34 3.31
N GLY A 110 3.91 -17.50 2.50
CA GLY A 110 2.54 -17.76 2.92
C GLY A 110 1.77 -16.48 3.29
N GLY A 111 0.46 -16.63 3.53
CA GLY A 111 -0.40 -15.50 3.91
C GLY A 111 -0.73 -14.52 2.79
N CYS A 112 -0.33 -14.79 1.54
CA CYS A 112 -0.59 -13.86 0.45
C CYS A 112 -2.05 -13.86 0.01
N VAL A 113 -2.52 -12.72 -0.48
CA VAL A 113 -3.82 -12.60 -1.14
C VAL A 113 -3.59 -12.37 -2.63
N THR A 114 -4.22 -13.17 -3.48
CA THR A 114 -4.25 -12.91 -4.92
C THR A 114 -5.68 -12.61 -5.36
N VAL A 115 -5.87 -11.48 -6.02
CA VAL A 115 -7.11 -11.10 -6.69
C VAL A 115 -6.89 -11.16 -8.20
N CYS A 116 -7.58 -12.09 -8.85
CA CYS A 116 -7.64 -12.20 -10.29
C CYS A 116 -8.97 -11.63 -10.78
N ASN A 117 -8.94 -10.44 -11.40
CA ASN A 117 -10.16 -9.83 -11.92
C ASN A 117 -10.66 -10.54 -13.19
N ALA A 118 -11.91 -10.26 -13.56
CA ALA A 118 -12.53 -10.81 -14.76
C ALA A 118 -11.65 -10.62 -16.00
N GLY A 119 -11.49 -11.69 -16.78
CA GLY A 119 -10.66 -11.70 -17.98
C GLY A 119 -9.14 -11.74 -17.73
N ALA A 120 -8.67 -11.72 -16.49
CA ALA A 120 -7.26 -11.97 -16.17
C ALA A 120 -6.94 -13.48 -16.20
N ARG A 121 -5.67 -13.79 -16.48
CA ARG A 121 -5.11 -15.14 -16.36
C ARG A 121 -4.11 -15.17 -15.22
N CYS A 122 -4.45 -15.82 -14.13
CA CYS A 122 -3.59 -15.91 -12.94
C CYS A 122 -3.06 -17.33 -12.74
N VAL A 123 -1.75 -17.44 -12.52
CA VAL A 123 -1.07 -18.69 -12.15
C VAL A 123 -0.37 -18.44 -10.82
N ASN A 124 -0.90 -19.03 -9.76
CA ASN A 124 -0.50 -18.72 -8.39
C ASN A 124 0.08 -19.96 -7.72
N SER A 125 1.23 -19.82 -7.09
CA SER A 125 1.87 -20.86 -6.28
C SER A 125 1.99 -20.39 -4.84
N CYS A 126 1.48 -21.17 -3.89
CA CYS A 126 1.58 -20.90 -2.46
C CYS A 126 2.13 -22.11 -1.72
N SER A 127 3.43 -22.09 -1.45
CA SER A 127 4.10 -23.13 -0.66
C SER A 127 4.19 -22.79 0.83
N GLY A 128 4.02 -21.52 1.22
CA GLY A 128 4.05 -21.10 2.64
C GLY A 128 2.71 -21.30 3.38
N GLY A 129 1.64 -21.62 2.66
CA GLY A 129 0.30 -21.85 3.21
C GLY A 129 -0.46 -20.56 3.56
N ARG A 130 -1.71 -20.70 4.01
CA ARG A 130 -2.59 -19.57 4.42
C ARG A 130 -2.85 -18.53 3.32
N CYS A 131 -2.70 -18.90 2.05
CA CYS A 131 -2.98 -17.98 0.95
C CYS A 131 -4.47 -17.91 0.65
N THR A 132 -4.92 -16.76 0.18
CA THR A 132 -6.29 -16.54 -0.28
C THR A 132 -6.27 -16.21 -1.76
N PHE A 133 -6.93 -17.02 -2.58
CA PHE A 133 -7.10 -16.78 -3.99
C PHE A 133 -8.54 -16.31 -4.24
N ARG A 134 -8.71 -15.18 -4.91
CA ARG A 134 -9.99 -14.60 -5.26
C ARG A 134 -10.07 -14.45 -6.77
N CYS A 135 -10.90 -15.25 -7.42
CA CYS A 135 -10.95 -15.34 -8.86
C CYS A 135 -12.33 -14.93 -9.38
N ALA A 136 -12.41 -13.75 -9.99
CA ALA A 136 -13.60 -13.25 -10.66
C ALA A 136 -13.60 -13.71 -12.11
N ALA A 137 -14.58 -14.52 -12.54
CA ALA A 137 -14.87 -14.93 -13.93
C ALA A 137 -13.66 -14.99 -14.91
N GLY A 138 -12.51 -15.49 -14.45
CA GLY A 138 -11.23 -15.46 -15.14
C GLY A 138 -10.55 -16.82 -15.10
N THR A 139 -9.37 -16.94 -15.71
CA THR A 139 -8.62 -18.22 -15.69
C THR A 139 -7.65 -18.22 -14.52
N CYS A 140 -7.95 -19.00 -13.49
CA CYS A 140 -7.05 -19.18 -12.35
C CYS A 140 -6.50 -20.59 -12.30
N THR A 141 -5.18 -20.70 -12.08
CA THR A 141 -4.51 -21.95 -11.75
C THR A 141 -3.79 -21.75 -10.43
N ASN A 142 -4.37 -22.26 -9.36
CA ASN A 142 -3.86 -22.10 -8.00
C ASN A 142 -3.22 -23.41 -7.53
N THR A 143 -1.97 -23.34 -7.09
CA THR A 143 -1.26 -24.45 -6.44
C THR A 143 -1.03 -24.08 -4.98
N CYS A 144 -1.50 -24.91 -4.06
CA CYS A 144 -1.25 -24.73 -2.63
C CYS A 144 -0.66 -26.01 -2.04
N THR A 145 0.60 -25.93 -1.59
CA THR A 145 1.29 -27.06 -0.94
C THR A 145 1.55 -26.81 0.54
N GLY A 146 1.52 -25.55 1.00
CA GLY A 146 1.76 -25.20 2.41
C GLY A 146 0.56 -25.40 3.35
N GLY A 147 -0.61 -25.76 2.81
CA GLY A 147 -1.84 -25.97 3.57
C GLY A 147 -2.61 -24.69 3.94
N SER A 148 -3.85 -24.86 4.39
CA SER A 148 -4.75 -23.77 4.83
C SER A 148 -5.00 -22.67 3.78
N CYS A 149 -4.96 -22.99 2.49
CA CYS A 149 -5.32 -22.03 1.45
C CYS A 149 -6.83 -21.99 1.23
N THR A 150 -7.33 -20.82 0.86
CA THR A 150 -8.75 -20.62 0.51
C THR A 150 -8.84 -20.18 -0.94
N ASP A 151 -9.74 -20.79 -1.71
CA ASP A 151 -10.07 -20.38 -3.07
C ASP A 151 -11.51 -19.87 -3.09
N LEU A 152 -11.71 -18.62 -3.53
CA LEU A 152 -12.99 -17.96 -3.60
C LEU A 152 -13.27 -17.57 -5.05
N ALA A 153 -14.38 -18.07 -5.58
CA ALA A 153 -14.97 -17.52 -6.80
C ALA A 153 -15.68 -16.19 -6.46
N LEU A 154 -15.37 -15.14 -7.23
CA LEU A 154 -15.98 -13.81 -7.13
C LEU A 154 -17.03 -13.59 -8.22
#